data_AF-A0A9W7TKS6-F1
#
_entry.id   AF-A0A9W7TKS6-F1
#
_cell.length_a   1.000
_cell.length_b   1.000
_cell.length_c   1.000
_cell.angle_alpha   90.00
_cell.angle_beta   90.00
_cell.angle_gamma   90.00
#
_symmetry.space_group_name_H-M   'P 1'
#
loop_
_entity.id
_entity.type
_entity.pdbx_description
1 polymer ?
#
loop_
_entity_poly.entity_id
_entity_poly.type
_entity_poly.pdbx_seq_one_letter_code
_entity_poly.pdbx_strand_id
1 'polypeptide(L)'
;GYRLTSGMQANNRTDDVEGDPDRVDPLYQQGKVACGMFLVLLILSFLVIGIVTGLNFSKKPKSDETRGLLYDENTPVPLQHKGPCLDGWMTYSNSCYLLVNAYVTWDLSMSLCRDLGAYLMVVNNKEELEFISSVVQMSTDYWIGFKRDKMVEKTWVNGDDNHSTSHFWNEDPDDEESCVYLEGTDTVHSKQLHDPDCKNKLYYICEHQLKKSV
;
A
#
# COMPACT_ATOMS: atom_id res chain seq x y z
N GLY A 1 57.11 55.78 -23.21
CA GLY A 1 58.55 55.54 -23.43
C GLY A 1 58.85 54.14 -22.97
N TYR A 2 59.29 53.28 -23.88
CA TYR A 2 59.55 51.86 -23.66
C TYR A 2 60.94 51.64 -23.04
N ARG A 3 61.08 50.70 -22.09
CA ARG A 3 62.36 50.07 -21.77
C ARG A 3 62.15 48.65 -21.26
N LEU A 4 62.67 47.69 -22.04
CA LEU A 4 62.95 46.31 -21.67
C LEU A 4 64.41 46.21 -21.20
N THR A 5 64.68 45.37 -20.21
CA THR A 5 65.96 44.66 -19.94
C THR A 5 65.56 43.38 -19.20
N SER A 6 65.71 42.15 -19.73
CA SER A 6 66.95 41.35 -19.95
C SER A 6 67.86 41.40 -18.71
N GLY A 7 68.32 40.34 -18.06
CA GLY A 7 68.40 38.89 -18.28
C GLY A 7 69.45 38.33 -17.29
N MET A 8 69.78 37.05 -17.43
CA MET A 8 70.97 36.32 -16.91
C MET A 8 70.88 35.48 -15.61
N GLN A 9 71.34 34.24 -15.83
CA GLN A 9 71.44 33.06 -14.99
C GLN A 9 72.65 33.07 -14.04
N ALA A 10 72.65 32.06 -13.16
CA ALA A 10 73.76 31.15 -12.82
C ALA A 10 74.41 31.36 -11.44
N ASN A 11 74.24 30.41 -10.51
CA ASN A 11 75.14 29.26 -10.39
C ASN A 11 74.85 28.38 -9.16
N ASN A 12 74.90 27.06 -9.41
CA ASN A 12 74.94 25.97 -8.45
C ASN A 12 76.07 26.11 -7.43
N ARG A 13 75.77 25.75 -6.17
CA ARG A 13 76.72 25.03 -5.31
C ARG A 13 75.96 23.93 -4.58
N THR A 14 76.33 22.70 -4.93
CA THR A 14 75.87 21.42 -4.37
C THR A 14 76.57 21.20 -3.03
N ASP A 15 75.79 21.11 -1.95
CA ASP A 15 76.20 20.46 -0.72
C ASP A 15 75.21 19.30 -0.50
N ASP A 16 75.57 18.13 -1.02
CA ASP A 16 74.86 16.88 -0.75
C ASP A 16 75.10 16.50 0.71
N VAL A 17 74.12 16.80 1.58
CA VAL A 17 74.07 16.28 2.95
C VAL A 17 73.65 14.82 2.85
N GLU A 18 74.62 13.92 2.94
CA GLU A 18 74.37 12.48 3.04
C GLU A 18 73.58 12.19 4.33
N GLY A 19 72.29 11.89 4.17
CA GLY A 19 71.36 11.65 5.27
C GLY A 19 71.54 10.27 5.87
N ASP A 20 71.61 10.21 7.20
CA ASP A 20 71.63 9.01 8.02
C ASP A 20 70.41 8.09 7.72
N PRO A 21 70.61 6.85 7.21
CA PRO A 21 69.52 5.97 6.78
C PRO A 21 68.65 5.44 7.92
N ASP A 22 69.06 5.59 9.18
CA ASP A 22 68.33 5.04 10.35
C ASP A 22 67.47 6.08 11.08
N ARG A 23 67.46 7.35 10.64
CA ARG A 23 66.67 8.41 11.30
C ARG A 23 65.25 8.52 10.75
N VAL A 24 64.33 7.75 11.33
CA VAL A 24 62.90 7.87 11.03
C VAL A 24 62.32 9.14 11.69
N ASP A 25 61.82 10.08 10.88
CA ASP A 25 61.20 11.32 11.36
C ASP A 25 59.98 11.03 12.26
N PRO A 26 59.92 11.54 13.51
CA PRO A 26 58.75 11.40 14.39
C PRO A 26 57.45 11.91 13.75
N LEU A 27 57.52 12.91 12.86
CA LEU A 27 56.37 13.41 12.12
C LEU A 27 55.85 12.39 11.08
N TYR A 28 56.73 11.58 10.51
CA TYR A 28 56.36 10.49 9.60
C TYR A 28 55.70 9.32 10.37
N GLN A 29 56.15 9.03 11.59
CA GLN A 29 55.49 8.05 12.46
C GLN A 29 54.10 8.53 12.91
N GLN A 30 53.99 9.81 13.28
CA GLN A 30 52.71 10.42 13.65
C GLN A 30 51.74 10.47 12.47
N GLY A 31 52.25 10.72 11.25
CA GLY A 31 51.48 10.66 9.99
C GLY A 31 50.99 9.26 9.63
N LYS A 32 51.78 8.21 9.90
CA LYS A 32 51.36 6.81 9.70
C LYS A 32 50.23 6.39 10.63
N VAL A 33 50.32 6.76 11.91
CA VAL A 33 49.27 6.46 12.90
C VAL A 33 48.00 7.23 12.56
N ALA A 34 48.11 8.51 12.19
CA ALA A 34 46.97 9.31 11.76
C ALA A 34 46.31 8.74 10.49
N CYS A 35 47.09 8.37 9.47
CA CYS A 35 46.58 7.77 8.23
C CYS A 35 45.90 6.40 8.50
N GLY A 36 46.51 5.58 9.34
CA GLY A 36 45.92 4.31 9.78
C GLY A 36 44.58 4.52 10.50
N MET A 37 44.49 5.50 11.40
CA MET A 37 43.24 5.84 12.08
C MET A 37 42.17 6.35 11.09
N PHE A 38 42.52 7.21 10.13
CA PHE A 38 41.57 7.68 9.12
C PHE A 38 41.04 6.54 8.25
N LEU A 39 41.88 5.61 7.82
CA LEU A 39 41.45 4.44 7.04
C LEU A 39 40.50 3.54 7.84
N VAL A 40 40.78 3.32 9.12
CA VAL A 40 39.90 2.54 10.01
C VAL A 40 38.54 3.23 10.17
N LEU A 41 38.52 4.55 10.37
CA LEU A 41 37.27 5.33 10.49
C LEU A 41 36.45 5.29 9.20
N LEU A 42 37.08 5.38 8.04
CA LEU A 42 36.40 5.25 6.75
C LEU A 42 35.79 3.85 6.59
N ILE A 43 36.54 2.78 6.88
CA ILE A 43 36.03 1.40 6.82
C ILE A 43 34.84 1.20 7.76
N LEU A 44 34.94 1.66 9.01
CA LEU A 44 33.84 1.59 9.98
C LEU A 44 32.61 2.35 9.49
N SER A 45 32.79 3.53 8.86
CA SER A 45 31.67 4.29 8.29
C SER A 45 30.95 3.56 7.16
N PHE A 46 31.68 2.91 6.24
CA PHE A 46 31.08 2.13 5.15
C PHE A 46 30.36 0.88 5.65
N LEU A 47 30.89 0.21 6.68
CA LEU A 47 30.22 -0.93 7.31
C LEU A 47 28.90 -0.51 7.97
N VAL A 48 28.89 0.61 8.71
CA VAL A 48 27.67 1.14 9.33
C VAL A 48 26.64 1.55 8.28
N ILE A 49 27.06 2.25 7.22
CA ILE A 49 26.18 2.62 6.10
C ILE A 49 25.60 1.36 5.45
N GLY A 50 26.43 0.36 5.15
CA GLY A 50 25.99 -0.90 4.54
C GLY A 50 24.98 -1.67 5.40
N ILE A 51 25.15 -1.67 6.73
CA ILE A 51 24.19 -2.27 7.67
C ILE A 51 22.88 -1.48 7.68
N VAL A 52 22.93 -0.14 7.79
CA VAL A 52 21.74 0.72 7.81
C VAL A 52 20.96 0.65 6.50
N THR A 53 21.63 0.63 5.35
CA THR A 53 20.99 0.48 4.05
C THR A 53 20.50 -0.95 3.81
N GLY A 54 21.27 -1.97 4.24
CA GLY A 54 20.91 -3.38 4.08
C GLY A 54 19.68 -3.77 4.91
N LEU A 55 19.57 -3.27 6.15
CA LEU A 55 18.38 -3.47 6.99
C LEU A 55 17.13 -2.77 6.43
N ASN A 56 17.29 -1.65 5.71
CA ASN A 56 16.19 -1.01 5.00
C ASN A 56 15.83 -1.71 3.67
N PHE A 57 16.80 -2.34 2.99
CA PHE A 57 16.59 -3.03 1.72
C PHE A 57 15.96 -4.42 1.86
N SER A 58 16.04 -5.06 3.03
CA SER A 58 15.37 -6.35 3.26
C SER A 58 13.85 -6.25 3.45
N LYS A 59 13.27 -5.05 3.51
CA LYS A 59 11.83 -4.89 3.28
C LYS A 59 11.57 -4.82 1.77
N LYS A 60 11.62 -5.97 1.09
CA LYS A 60 11.02 -6.09 -0.25
C LYS A 60 9.55 -5.66 -0.15
N PRO A 61 9.03 -4.81 -1.05
CA PRO A 61 7.59 -4.62 -1.17
C PRO A 61 6.95 -5.97 -1.49
N LYS A 62 6.05 -6.43 -0.61
CA LYS A 62 5.27 -7.65 -0.81
C LYS A 62 4.13 -7.33 -1.80
N SER A 63 4.47 -7.06 -3.06
CA SER A 63 3.50 -6.68 -4.11
C SER A 63 3.01 -7.88 -4.95
N ASP A 64 3.57 -9.07 -4.76
CA ASP A 64 3.22 -10.26 -5.58
C ASP A 64 2.38 -11.30 -4.86
N GLU A 65 2.25 -11.25 -3.53
CA GLU A 65 1.45 -12.25 -2.79
C GLU A 65 -0.05 -11.93 -2.82
N THR A 66 -0.43 -10.68 -3.04
CA THR A 66 -1.84 -10.25 -3.14
C THR A 66 -2.50 -10.74 -4.44
N ARG A 67 -1.73 -11.01 -5.51
CA ARG A 67 -2.27 -11.50 -6.79
C ARG A 67 -2.69 -12.97 -6.74
N GLY A 68 -2.12 -13.75 -5.82
CA GLY A 68 -2.44 -15.18 -5.64
C GLY A 68 -3.67 -15.45 -4.78
N LEU A 69 -4.19 -14.45 -4.07
CA LEU A 69 -5.41 -14.58 -3.25
C LEU A 69 -6.70 -14.28 -4.03
N LEU A 70 -6.60 -13.87 -5.29
CA LEU A 70 -7.73 -13.44 -6.12
C LEU A 70 -8.07 -14.40 -7.26
N TYR A 71 -7.39 -15.53 -7.38
CA TYR A 71 -7.62 -16.45 -8.49
C TYR A 71 -7.57 -17.92 -8.01
N ASP A 72 -8.74 -18.49 -7.75
CA ASP A 72 -8.91 -19.94 -7.62
C ASP A 72 -9.10 -20.52 -9.03
N GLU A 73 -8.26 -21.47 -9.40
CA GLU A 73 -8.24 -22.17 -10.70
C GLU A 73 -9.56 -22.92 -11.00
N ASN A 74 -10.43 -23.10 -10.00
CA ASN A 74 -11.74 -23.76 -10.14
C ASN A 74 -12.93 -22.81 -10.33
N THR A 75 -12.71 -21.50 -10.45
CA THR A 75 -13.81 -20.53 -10.68
C THR A 75 -14.27 -20.54 -12.15
N PRO A 76 -15.58 -20.54 -12.43
CA PRO A 76 -16.10 -20.32 -13.78
C PRO A 76 -15.52 -19.03 -14.36
N VAL A 77 -14.96 -19.12 -15.57
CA VAL A 77 -14.35 -18.01 -16.31
C VAL A 77 -15.22 -16.75 -16.23
N PRO A 78 -14.66 -15.56 -15.87
CA PRO A 78 -15.44 -14.35 -15.69
C PRO A 78 -16.26 -14.00 -16.94
N LEU A 79 -17.48 -13.52 -16.69
CA LEU A 79 -18.37 -12.88 -17.66
C LEU A 79 -17.53 -12.00 -18.61
N GLN A 80 -17.65 -12.24 -19.92
CA GLN A 80 -16.90 -11.56 -20.98
C GLN A 80 -16.68 -10.09 -20.64
N HIS A 81 -15.42 -9.69 -20.51
CA HIS A 81 -15.03 -8.32 -20.20
C HIS A 81 -15.33 -7.40 -21.39
N LYS A 82 -16.57 -6.88 -21.43
CA LYS A 82 -17.07 -5.89 -22.39
C LYS A 82 -17.45 -4.59 -21.68
N GLY A 83 -16.63 -4.16 -20.73
CA GLY A 83 -16.91 -2.98 -19.91
C GLY A 83 -15.67 -2.08 -19.72
N PRO A 84 -15.87 -0.87 -19.18
CA PRO A 84 -14.80 0.08 -18.85
C PRO A 84 -14.01 -0.27 -17.57
N CYS A 85 -14.40 -1.33 -16.85
CA CYS A 85 -13.71 -1.78 -15.64
C CYS A 85 -12.39 -2.51 -15.98
N LEU A 86 -11.63 -2.95 -14.98
CA LEU A 86 -10.46 -3.81 -15.19
C LEU A 86 -10.85 -5.29 -15.25
N ASP A 87 -9.98 -6.14 -15.77
CA ASP A 87 -10.17 -7.59 -15.74
C ASP A 87 -10.44 -8.08 -14.31
N GLY A 88 -11.43 -8.97 -14.17
CA GLY A 88 -11.91 -9.48 -12.88
C GLY A 88 -12.95 -8.58 -12.18
N TRP A 89 -13.13 -7.33 -12.63
CA TRP A 89 -14.20 -6.46 -12.13
C TRP A 89 -15.44 -6.54 -13.02
N MET A 90 -16.61 -6.57 -12.39
CA MET A 90 -17.90 -6.52 -13.06
C MET A 90 -18.34 -5.08 -13.22
N THR A 91 -18.85 -4.71 -14.40
CA THR A 91 -19.45 -3.40 -14.64
C THR A 91 -20.95 -3.45 -14.40
N TYR A 92 -21.45 -2.52 -13.60
CA TYR A 92 -22.87 -2.21 -13.56
C TYR A 92 -23.09 -0.71 -13.36
N SER A 93 -23.94 -0.12 -14.21
CA SER A 93 -24.15 1.33 -14.25
C SER A 93 -22.81 2.08 -14.37
N ASN A 94 -22.53 3.04 -13.48
CA ASN A 94 -21.29 3.82 -13.45
C ASN A 94 -20.28 3.31 -12.41
N SER A 95 -20.37 2.04 -12.00
CA SER A 95 -19.48 1.45 -11.00
C SER A 95 -18.90 0.12 -11.46
N CYS A 96 -17.79 -0.24 -10.85
CA CYS A 96 -17.09 -1.50 -11.01
C CYS A 96 -17.06 -2.24 -9.67
N TYR A 97 -17.35 -3.54 -9.70
CA TYR A 97 -17.46 -4.36 -8.50
C TYR A 97 -16.50 -5.56 -8.56
N LEU A 98 -15.86 -5.86 -7.44
CA LEU A 98 -14.97 -7.02 -7.29
C LEU A 98 -15.41 -7.85 -6.10
N LEU A 99 -15.83 -9.09 -6.34
CA LEU A 99 -16.06 -10.09 -5.30
C LEU A 99 -14.71 -10.69 -4.92
N VAL A 100 -14.28 -10.48 -3.68
CA VAL A 100 -12.98 -10.94 -3.20
C VAL A 100 -13.14 -12.21 -2.37
N ASN A 101 -12.51 -13.29 -2.83
CA ASN A 101 -12.53 -14.60 -2.18
C ASN A 101 -11.50 -14.72 -1.03
N ALA A 102 -11.38 -13.68 -0.20
CA ALA A 102 -10.54 -13.70 1.00
C ALA A 102 -11.40 -13.50 2.25
N TYR A 103 -11.25 -14.39 3.22
CA TYR A 103 -12.10 -14.46 4.41
C TYR A 103 -11.47 -13.68 5.58
N VAL A 104 -11.89 -12.42 5.76
CA VAL A 104 -11.23 -11.45 6.65
C VAL A 104 -12.23 -10.60 7.44
N THR A 105 -11.75 -9.87 8.44
CA THR A 105 -12.57 -8.95 9.24
C THR A 105 -12.98 -7.72 8.43
N TRP A 106 -14.03 -7.03 8.87
CA TRP A 106 -14.55 -5.85 8.16
C TRP A 106 -13.51 -4.73 8.05
N ASP A 107 -12.76 -4.43 9.12
CA ASP A 107 -11.73 -3.38 9.07
C ASP A 107 -10.60 -3.75 8.08
N LEU A 108 -10.25 -5.04 7.99
CA LEU A 108 -9.22 -5.51 7.07
C LEU A 108 -9.73 -5.48 5.62
N SER A 109 -10.97 -5.92 5.35
CA SER A 109 -11.55 -5.83 4.01
C SER A 109 -11.68 -4.37 3.54
N MET A 110 -12.05 -3.45 4.43
CA MET A 110 -12.07 -2.01 4.16
C MET A 110 -10.70 -1.49 3.73
N SER A 111 -9.63 -1.85 4.47
CA SER A 111 -8.26 -1.46 4.11
C SER A 111 -7.85 -2.05 2.76
N LEU A 112 -8.18 -3.32 2.50
CA LEU A 112 -7.82 -4.00 1.26
C LEU A 112 -8.54 -3.41 0.04
N CYS A 113 -9.82 -3.03 0.15
CA CYS A 113 -10.49 -2.30 -0.94
C CYS A 113 -9.85 -0.93 -1.19
N ARG A 114 -9.44 -0.21 -0.14
CA ARG A 114 -8.74 1.08 -0.28
C ARG A 114 -7.39 0.93 -0.99
N ASP A 115 -6.65 -0.14 -0.72
CA ASP A 115 -5.40 -0.45 -1.42
C ASP A 115 -5.60 -0.71 -2.91
N LEU A 116 -6.81 -1.13 -3.31
CA LEU A 116 -7.24 -1.28 -4.71
C LEU A 116 -7.77 0.04 -5.32
N GLY A 117 -7.74 1.15 -4.59
CA GLY A 117 -8.34 2.42 -5.02
C GLY A 117 -9.88 2.40 -5.03
N ALA A 118 -10.47 1.52 -4.23
CA ALA A 118 -11.91 1.27 -4.14
C ALA A 118 -12.39 1.44 -2.68
N TYR A 119 -13.69 1.25 -2.47
CA TYR A 119 -14.30 1.15 -1.16
C TYR A 119 -14.94 -0.23 -1.00
N LEU A 120 -15.29 -0.64 0.22
CA LEU A 120 -16.31 -1.67 0.36
C LEU A 120 -17.60 -1.17 -0.28
N MET A 121 -18.33 -2.07 -0.93
CA MET A 121 -19.54 -1.73 -1.71
C MET A 121 -20.53 -0.88 -0.92
N VAL A 122 -21.05 0.16 -1.54
CA VAL A 122 -22.10 1.03 -1.00
C VAL A 122 -23.39 0.72 -1.74
N VAL A 123 -24.48 0.42 -1.02
CA VAL A 123 -25.77 0.20 -1.68
C VAL A 123 -26.36 1.57 -2.00
N ASN A 124 -26.42 1.98 -3.27
CA ASN A 124 -26.96 3.30 -3.64
C ASN A 124 -28.46 3.25 -3.94
N ASN A 125 -28.95 2.13 -4.47
CA ASN A 125 -30.34 1.93 -4.87
C ASN A 125 -30.71 0.44 -4.95
N LYS A 126 -31.99 0.16 -5.21
CA LYS A 126 -32.53 -1.20 -5.28
C LYS A 126 -32.01 -1.98 -6.48
N GLU A 127 -31.87 -1.32 -7.62
CA GLU A 127 -31.45 -1.93 -8.86
C GLU A 127 -29.99 -2.42 -8.79
N GLU A 128 -29.13 -1.66 -8.10
CA GLU A 128 -27.77 -2.07 -7.77
C GLU A 128 -27.74 -3.27 -6.83
N LEU A 129 -28.56 -3.25 -5.77
CA LEU A 129 -28.67 -4.38 -4.86
C LEU A 129 -29.15 -5.64 -5.59
N GLU A 130 -30.16 -5.52 -6.45
CA GLU A 130 -30.66 -6.61 -7.31
C GLU A 130 -29.58 -7.17 -8.24
N PHE A 131 -28.78 -6.29 -8.86
CA PHE A 131 -27.66 -6.73 -9.67
C PHE A 131 -26.65 -7.53 -8.85
N ILE A 132 -26.23 -7.03 -7.69
CA ILE A 132 -25.23 -7.71 -6.86
C ILE A 132 -25.77 -9.03 -6.30
N SER A 133 -27.02 -9.06 -5.83
CA SER A 133 -27.67 -10.31 -5.41
C SER A 133 -27.72 -11.36 -6.53
N SER A 134 -27.78 -10.95 -7.80
CA SER A 134 -27.77 -11.89 -8.93
C SER A 134 -26.41 -12.51 -9.26
N VAL A 135 -25.31 -11.95 -8.72
CA VAL A 135 -23.93 -12.40 -9.02
C VAL A 135 -23.16 -12.96 -7.82
N VAL A 136 -23.61 -12.67 -6.59
CA VAL A 136 -23.04 -13.28 -5.39
C VAL A 136 -23.32 -14.78 -5.32
N GLN A 137 -22.40 -15.52 -4.71
CA GLN A 137 -22.56 -16.95 -4.51
C GLN A 137 -23.65 -17.23 -3.47
N MET A 138 -24.54 -18.18 -3.75
CA MET A 138 -25.56 -18.62 -2.79
C MET A 138 -24.92 -19.09 -1.48
N SER A 139 -25.57 -18.78 -0.36
CA SER A 139 -25.13 -19.16 0.99
C SER A 139 -23.72 -18.66 1.36
N THR A 140 -23.27 -17.58 0.73
CA THR A 140 -21.99 -16.94 1.02
C THR A 140 -22.23 -15.49 1.43
N ASP A 141 -21.66 -15.11 2.57
CA ASP A 141 -21.83 -13.78 3.13
C ASP A 141 -20.67 -12.86 2.75
N TYR A 142 -21.01 -11.62 2.40
CA TYR A 142 -20.05 -10.62 1.94
C TYR A 142 -20.13 -9.33 2.74
N TRP A 143 -19.03 -8.90 3.35
CA TRP A 143 -18.93 -7.55 3.90
C TRP A 143 -19.22 -6.49 2.85
N ILE A 144 -20.02 -5.51 3.25
CA ILE A 144 -20.29 -4.29 2.51
C ILE A 144 -19.91 -3.07 3.35
N GLY A 145 -19.93 -1.89 2.74
CA GLY A 145 -19.36 -0.66 3.26
C GLY A 145 -20.17 0.06 4.33
N PHE A 146 -21.06 -0.63 5.04
CA PHE A 146 -21.85 0.00 6.10
C PHE A 146 -21.35 -0.40 7.48
N LYS A 147 -21.22 0.60 8.35
CA LYS A 147 -20.89 0.41 9.76
C LYS A 147 -21.78 1.28 10.63
N ARG A 148 -22.26 0.71 11.73
CA ARG A 148 -23.01 1.40 12.77
C ARG A 148 -22.09 1.59 13.96
N ASP A 149 -21.90 2.85 14.36
CA ASP A 149 -21.20 3.23 15.58
C ASP A 149 -22.23 3.82 16.56
N LYS A 150 -22.02 3.67 17.87
CA LYS A 150 -22.87 4.29 18.89
C LYS A 150 -22.71 5.82 18.94
N MET A 151 -21.53 6.32 18.59
CA MET A 151 -21.17 7.74 18.70
C MET A 151 -21.25 8.48 17.38
N VAL A 152 -21.15 7.76 16.26
CA VAL A 152 -21.21 8.32 14.91
C VAL A 152 -22.48 7.82 14.25
N GLU A 153 -23.26 8.76 13.69
CA GLU A 153 -24.42 8.45 12.87
C GLU A 153 -24.06 7.40 11.81
N LYS A 154 -24.99 6.48 11.52
CA LYS A 154 -24.79 5.36 10.58
C LYS A 154 -24.17 5.85 9.26
N THR A 155 -22.96 5.41 8.93
CA THR A 155 -22.20 5.97 7.80
C THR A 155 -21.70 4.89 6.84
N TRP A 156 -21.76 5.22 5.55
CA TRP A 156 -21.09 4.47 4.51
C TRP A 156 -19.59 4.79 4.49
N VAL A 157 -18.75 3.84 4.10
CA VAL A 157 -17.28 3.98 4.00
C VAL A 157 -16.82 5.08 3.02
N ASN A 158 -17.69 5.51 2.11
CA ASN A 158 -17.44 6.60 1.17
C ASN A 158 -17.86 7.99 1.73
N GLY A 159 -18.50 8.02 2.90
CA GLY A 159 -19.00 9.23 3.55
C GLY A 159 -20.43 9.62 3.20
N ASP A 160 -21.14 8.82 2.38
CA ASP A 160 -22.54 9.08 2.05
C ASP A 160 -23.47 8.82 3.25
N ASP A 161 -24.60 9.53 3.26
CA ASP A 161 -25.66 9.34 4.25
C ASP A 161 -26.47 8.06 4.00
N ASN A 162 -27.19 7.61 5.04
CA ASN A 162 -28.02 6.40 4.98
C ASN A 162 -29.47 6.68 4.53
N HIS A 163 -29.81 7.89 4.05
CA HIS A 163 -31.22 8.24 3.81
C HIS A 163 -31.85 7.35 2.73
N SER A 164 -31.10 7.05 1.67
CA SER A 164 -31.57 6.24 0.52
C SER A 164 -31.65 4.74 0.81
N THR A 165 -31.01 4.26 1.87
CA THR A 165 -30.87 2.82 2.19
C THR A 165 -31.65 2.37 3.40
N SER A 166 -32.36 3.30 4.05
CA SER A 166 -33.18 3.06 5.25
C SER A 166 -34.18 1.89 5.12
N HIS A 167 -34.65 1.59 3.91
CA HIS A 167 -35.63 0.53 3.63
C HIS A 167 -35.05 -0.89 3.50
N PHE A 168 -33.73 -1.06 3.52
CA PHE A 168 -33.08 -2.38 3.44
C PHE A 168 -32.72 -2.98 4.81
N TRP A 169 -32.96 -2.23 5.89
CA TRP A 169 -32.62 -2.64 7.25
C TRP A 169 -33.80 -3.36 7.93
N ASN A 170 -33.49 -4.35 8.76
CA ASN A 170 -34.41 -4.70 9.85
C ASN A 170 -34.36 -3.59 10.90
N GLU A 171 -35.54 -3.10 11.31
CA GLU A 171 -35.68 -2.22 12.47
C GLU A 171 -35.36 -3.01 13.75
N ASP A 172 -34.10 -3.10 14.12
CA ASP A 172 -33.68 -3.24 15.50
C ASP A 172 -32.19 -2.89 15.60
N PRO A 173 -31.85 -1.70 16.12
CA PRO A 173 -30.49 -1.46 16.55
C PRO A 173 -30.34 -2.07 17.94
N ASP A 174 -29.75 -3.26 18.01
CA ASP A 174 -29.03 -3.63 19.23
C ASP A 174 -27.99 -2.52 19.50
N ASP A 175 -27.82 -2.17 20.77
CA ASP A 175 -27.02 -1.04 21.24
C ASP A 175 -25.51 -1.19 20.96
N GLU A 176 -25.04 -2.10 20.10
CA GLU A 176 -23.63 -2.42 19.88
C GLU A 176 -23.08 -1.90 18.53
N GLU A 177 -21.75 -1.70 18.46
CA GLU A 177 -21.05 -1.38 17.20
C GLU A 177 -21.19 -2.58 16.26
N SER A 178 -21.75 -2.35 15.08
CA SER A 178 -22.05 -3.44 14.16
C SER A 178 -21.66 -3.14 12.72
N CYS A 179 -21.10 -4.15 12.07
CA CYS A 179 -20.68 -4.12 10.68
C CYS A 179 -21.69 -4.88 9.83
N VAL A 180 -21.81 -4.53 8.56
CA VAL A 180 -22.90 -5.08 7.74
C VAL A 180 -22.39 -5.97 6.63
N TYR A 181 -23.05 -7.10 6.46
CA TYR A 181 -22.85 -7.97 5.31
C TYR A 181 -24.13 -8.13 4.49
N LEU A 182 -23.93 -8.48 3.22
CA LEU A 182 -24.93 -8.95 2.28
C LEU A 182 -24.96 -10.48 2.31
N GLU A 183 -26.13 -11.05 2.63
CA GLU A 183 -26.37 -12.49 2.51
C GLU A 183 -26.51 -12.89 1.03
N GLY A 184 -25.80 -13.94 0.62
CA GLY A 184 -25.94 -14.50 -0.73
C GLY A 184 -27.22 -15.32 -0.89
N THR A 185 -28.31 -14.70 -1.35
CA THR A 185 -29.60 -15.35 -1.62
C THR A 185 -30.05 -15.15 -3.07
N ASP A 186 -30.86 -16.06 -3.61
CA ASP A 186 -31.42 -16.01 -4.97
C ASP A 186 -32.61 -15.03 -5.10
N THR A 187 -33.11 -14.52 -3.97
CA THR A 187 -34.23 -13.59 -3.88
C THR A 187 -33.85 -12.33 -3.09
N VAL A 188 -34.02 -11.15 -3.70
CA VAL A 188 -33.89 -9.87 -3.00
C VAL A 188 -35.01 -9.73 -1.97
N HIS A 189 -34.65 -9.89 -0.70
CA HIS A 189 -35.55 -9.65 0.41
C HIS A 189 -35.27 -8.30 1.05
N SER A 190 -36.29 -7.68 1.64
CA SER A 190 -36.19 -6.40 2.37
C SER A 190 -35.35 -6.48 3.67
N LYS A 191 -34.57 -7.56 3.85
CA LYS A 191 -33.94 -7.98 5.11
C LYS A 191 -32.56 -8.64 4.90
N GLN A 192 -31.85 -8.32 3.83
CA GLN A 192 -30.57 -8.96 3.48
C GLN A 192 -29.34 -8.39 4.20
N LEU A 193 -29.52 -7.34 4.99
CA LEU A 193 -28.46 -6.68 5.73
C LEU A 193 -28.51 -7.12 7.20
N HIS A 194 -27.42 -7.74 7.64
CA HIS A 194 -27.26 -8.27 8.99
C HIS A 194 -26.05 -7.63 9.68
N ASP A 195 -26.09 -7.58 11.00
CA ASP A 195 -25.21 -6.75 11.80
C ASP A 195 -24.40 -7.52 12.87
N PRO A 196 -23.52 -8.46 12.44
CA PRO A 196 -22.70 -9.25 13.35
C PRO A 196 -21.54 -8.45 13.98
N ASP A 197 -20.82 -9.09 14.91
CA ASP A 197 -19.52 -8.61 15.38
C ASP A 197 -18.57 -8.38 14.19
N CYS A 198 -18.07 -7.15 14.07
CA CYS A 198 -17.08 -6.74 13.07
C CYS A 198 -15.80 -7.60 13.04
N LYS A 199 -15.53 -8.34 14.13
CA LYS A 199 -14.41 -9.29 14.25
C LYS A 199 -14.66 -10.63 13.55
N ASN A 200 -15.89 -10.91 13.14
CA ASN A 200 -16.16 -12.06 12.28
C ASN A 200 -15.37 -11.93 10.98
N LYS A 201 -15.10 -13.06 10.34
CA LYS A 201 -14.46 -13.07 9.03
C LYS A 201 -15.53 -13.40 8.01
N LEU A 202 -15.58 -12.65 6.91
CA LEU A 202 -16.46 -12.91 5.78
C LEU A 202 -15.68 -12.63 4.48
N TYR A 203 -16.25 -13.04 3.35
CA TYR A 203 -15.82 -12.53 2.05
C TYR A 203 -16.25 -11.06 1.92
N TYR A 204 -15.87 -10.38 0.85
CA TYR A 204 -16.22 -8.96 0.72
C TYR A 204 -16.33 -8.50 -0.72
N ILE A 205 -17.04 -7.40 -0.92
CA ILE A 205 -17.23 -6.77 -2.23
C ILE A 205 -16.59 -5.39 -2.21
N CYS A 206 -15.66 -5.14 -3.12
CA CYS A 206 -15.15 -3.81 -3.37
C CYS A 206 -15.94 -3.13 -4.51
N GLU A 207 -16.17 -1.84 -4.39
CA GLU A 207 -16.77 -0.98 -5.42
C GLU A 207 -15.85 0.21 -5.71
N HIS A 208 -15.66 0.52 -6.99
CA HIS A 208 -15.12 1.81 -7.41
C HIS A 208 -16.04 2.45 -8.46
N GLN A 209 -16.29 3.75 -8.32
CA GLN A 209 -17.02 4.49 -9.34
C GLN A 209 -16.12 4.79 -10.54
N LEU A 210 -16.72 4.74 -11.73
CA LEU A 210 -16.11 5.19 -12.97
C LEU A 210 -16.13 6.72 -13.01
N LYS A 211 -15.00 7.34 -13.32
CA LYS A 211 -14.96 8.80 -13.54
C LYS A 211 -15.79 9.12 -14.77
N LYS A 212 -16.76 10.03 -14.64
CA LYS A 212 -17.42 10.61 -15.83
C LYS A 212 -16.33 11.27 -16.68
N SER A 213 -16.21 10.84 -17.92
CA SER A 213 -15.45 11.57 -18.94
C SER A 213 -16.15 12.92 -19.13
N VAL A 214 -15.53 13.99 -18.63
CA VAL A 214 -15.97 15.40 -18.82
C VAL A 214 -15.78 15.79 -20.27
#